data_AF-A0A358M7V7-F1
#
_entry.id   AF-A0A358M7V7-F1
#
_cell.length_a   1.000
_cell.length_b   1.000
_cell.length_c   1.000
_cell.angle_alpha   90.00
_cell.angle_beta   90.00
_cell.angle_gamma   90.00
#
_symmetry.space_group_name_H-M   'P 1'
#
loop_
_entity.id
_entity.type
_entity.pdbx_description
1 polymer ?
#
loop_
_entity_poly.entity_id
_entity_poly.type
_entity_poly.pdbx_seq_one_letter_code
_entity_poly.pdbx_strand_id
1 'polypeptide(L)'
;MTAIFAIVKRLLASNQISFIITALVVLCATSSGDVVLSNGNYTWLLAVLTPFFFVFYDFTKLMYLGASKKNYFIACLTSYGFLAFCISLVNTAIHLLIDPVYSAQTVINMMDVCKWTENGMIVAGLQQMFFLLLVMVFLHVLLSMQPH
;
A
#
# COMPACT_ATOMS: atom_id res chain seq x y z
N MET A 1 -5.02 -12.60 -20.99
CA MET A 1 -3.68 -12.25 -20.46
C MET A 1 -3.27 -10.84 -20.87
N THR A 2 -3.17 -10.53 -22.17
CA THR A 2 -2.76 -9.21 -22.68
C THR A 2 -3.62 -8.04 -22.19
N ALA A 3 -4.95 -8.18 -22.21
CA ALA A 3 -5.87 -7.14 -21.73
C ALA A 3 -5.73 -6.85 -20.23
N ILE A 4 -5.57 -7.89 -19.40
CA ILE A 4 -5.38 -7.73 -17.95
C ILE A 4 -4.06 -6.99 -17.69
N PHE A 5 -2.98 -7.40 -18.34
CA PHE A 5 -1.68 -6.75 -18.21
C PHE A 5 -1.72 -5.27 -18.62
N ALA A 6 -2.42 -4.92 -19.71
CA ALA A 6 -2.62 -3.54 -20.12
C ALA A 6 -3.38 -2.72 -19.07
N ILE A 7 -4.43 -3.30 -18.46
CA ILE A 7 -5.19 -2.64 -17.38
C ILE A 7 -4.30 -2.47 -16.14
N VAL A 8 -3.54 -3.49 -15.72
CA VAL A 8 -2.60 -3.38 -14.57
C VAL A 8 -1.61 -2.23 -14.79
N LYS A 9 -0.97 -2.19 -15.96
CA LYS A 9 -0.04 -1.09 -16.30
C LYS A 9 -0.72 0.27 -16.24
N ARG A 10 -1.96 0.36 -16.73
CA ARG A 10 -2.74 1.61 -16.70
C ARG A 10 -3.09 2.02 -15.27
N LEU A 11 -3.55 1.10 -14.43
CA LEU A 11 -3.90 1.34 -13.03
C LEU A 11 -2.68 1.84 -12.24
N LEU A 12 -1.54 1.15 -12.36
CA LEU A 12 -0.30 1.58 -11.67
C LEU A 12 0.20 2.94 -12.18
N ALA A 13 0.11 3.20 -13.48
CA ALA A 13 0.48 4.50 -14.05
C ALA A 13 -0.48 5.64 -13.67
N SER A 14 -1.76 5.35 -13.40
CA SER A 14 -2.74 6.33 -12.94
C SER A 14 -2.53 6.71 -11.47
N ASN A 15 -1.98 5.79 -10.67
CA ASN A 15 -1.77 5.93 -9.23
C ASN A 15 -0.63 6.89 -8.82
N GLN A 16 -0.12 7.70 -9.75
CA GLN A 16 1.01 8.61 -9.54
C GLN A 16 0.78 9.58 -8.39
N ILE A 17 -0.44 10.10 -8.23
CA ILE A 17 -0.78 11.04 -7.15
C ILE A 17 -0.58 10.37 -5.79
N SER A 18 -1.08 9.14 -5.61
CA SER A 18 -0.89 8.39 -4.36
C SER A 18 0.59 8.12 -4.07
N PHE A 19 1.38 7.79 -5.09
CA PHE A 19 2.83 7.62 -4.95
C PHE A 19 3.51 8.91 -4.52
N ILE A 20 3.22 10.05 -5.17
CA ILE A 20 3.83 11.35 -4.84
C ILE A 20 3.48 11.77 -3.42
N ILE A 21 2.20 11.68 -3.03
CA ILE A 21 1.76 12.01 -1.67
C ILE A 21 2.46 11.11 -0.66
N THR A 22 2.50 9.80 -0.90
CA THR A 22 3.15 8.86 0.02
C THR A 22 4.63 9.14 0.16
N ALA A 23 5.34 9.38 -0.96
CA ALA A 23 6.76 9.71 -0.94
C ALA A 23 7.02 11.01 -0.16
N LEU A 24 6.20 12.04 -0.38
CA LEU A 24 6.29 13.29 0.36
C LEU A 24 6.11 13.07 1.86
N VAL A 25 5.10 12.29 2.27
CA VAL A 25 4.87 12.01 3.70
C VAL A 25 6.02 11.20 4.29
N VAL A 26 6.51 10.16 3.61
CA VAL A 26 7.64 9.34 4.10
C VAL A 26 8.93 10.17 4.26
N LEU A 27 9.18 11.13 3.38
CA LEU A 27 10.39 11.96 3.41
C LEU A 27 10.28 13.17 4.35
N CYS A 28 9.10 13.76 4.48
CA CYS A 28 8.89 14.99 5.25
C CYS A 28 8.31 14.74 6.64
N ALA A 29 7.85 13.52 6.96
CA ALA A 29 7.43 13.19 8.31
C ALA A 29 8.64 13.24 9.24
N THR A 30 8.64 14.24 10.11
CA THR A 30 9.59 14.40 11.20
C THR A 30 8.83 14.25 12.51
N SER A 31 9.36 13.46 13.43
CA SER A 31 8.83 13.38 14.78
C SER A 31 9.75 14.14 15.73
N SER A 32 9.14 14.90 16.64
CA SER A 32 9.84 15.64 17.70
C SER A 32 9.40 15.07 19.05
N GLY A 33 10.15 14.09 19.58
CA GLY A 33 9.88 13.47 20.89
C GLY A 33 10.77 12.26 21.17
N ASP A 34 10.69 11.73 22.39
CA ASP A 34 11.42 10.52 22.82
C ASP A 34 10.88 9.23 22.18
N VAL A 35 9.64 9.29 21.69
CA VAL A 35 8.95 8.21 20.96
C VAL A 35 8.64 8.72 19.56
N VAL A 36 9.15 8.02 18.55
CA VAL A 36 9.05 8.40 17.15
C VAL A 36 8.32 7.32 16.36
N LEU A 37 7.45 7.72 15.43
CA LEU A 37 6.81 6.77 14.53
C LEU A 37 7.77 6.43 13.39
N SER A 38 7.96 5.13 13.09
CA SER A 38 8.80 4.73 11.95
C SER A 38 8.28 5.32 10.65
N ASN A 39 9.17 5.90 9.84
CA ASN A 39 8.81 6.44 8.53
C ASN A 39 8.30 5.34 7.58
N GLY A 40 8.66 4.08 7.84
CA GLY A 40 8.16 2.93 7.09
C GLY A 40 6.64 2.77 7.23
N ASN A 41 6.05 3.15 8.35
CA ASN A 41 4.60 3.07 8.54
C ASN A 41 3.84 3.96 7.56
N TYR A 42 4.39 5.12 7.19
CA TYR A 42 3.74 6.03 6.23
C TYR A 42 3.65 5.43 4.82
N THR A 43 4.44 4.41 4.48
CA THR A 43 4.31 3.69 3.21
C THR A 43 2.94 3.01 3.06
N TRP A 44 2.26 2.72 4.19
CA TRP A 44 0.91 2.14 4.19
C TRP A 44 -0.13 3.11 3.62
N LEU A 45 0.16 4.42 3.60
CA LEU A 45 -0.71 5.41 2.98
C LEU A 45 -0.98 5.10 1.50
N LEU A 46 0.01 4.55 0.79
CA LEU A 46 -0.17 4.12 -0.59
C LEU A 46 -1.21 2.99 -0.70
N ALA A 47 -1.20 2.04 0.24
CA ALA A 47 -2.18 0.97 0.29
C ALA A 47 -3.59 1.51 0.59
N VAL A 48 -3.71 2.57 1.39
CA VAL A 48 -5.01 3.20 1.68
C VAL A 48 -5.52 4.01 0.48
N LEU A 49 -4.67 4.79 -0.18
CA LEU A 49 -5.10 5.69 -1.27
C LEU A 49 -5.40 4.93 -2.57
N THR A 50 -4.67 3.86 -2.87
CA THR A 50 -4.81 3.16 -4.16
C THR A 50 -6.25 2.69 -4.45
N PRO A 51 -6.99 2.04 -3.50
CA PRO A 51 -8.39 1.68 -3.71
C PRO A 51 -9.29 2.87 -4.05
N PHE A 52 -9.08 4.06 -3.46
CA PHE A 52 -9.87 5.25 -3.76
C PHE A 52 -9.72 5.67 -5.22
N PHE A 53 -8.49 5.77 -5.72
CA PHE A 53 -8.26 6.14 -7.12
C PHE A 53 -8.72 5.07 -8.09
N PHE A 54 -8.52 3.79 -7.77
CA PHE A 54 -8.98 2.72 -8.65
C PHE A 54 -10.50 2.75 -8.78
N VAL A 55 -11.22 2.78 -7.66
CA VAL A 55 -12.69 2.71 -7.65
C VAL A 55 -13.32 3.99 -8.20
N PHE A 56 -12.92 5.17 -7.74
CA PHE A 56 -13.61 6.41 -8.11
C PHE A 56 -13.16 7.01 -9.44
N TYR A 57 -11.90 6.80 -9.84
CA TYR A 57 -11.35 7.41 -11.05
C TYR A 57 -11.16 6.40 -12.18
N ASP A 58 -10.38 5.35 -11.95
CA ASP A 58 -9.98 4.44 -13.02
C ASP A 58 -11.11 3.52 -13.49
N PHE A 59 -11.99 3.07 -12.59
CA PHE A 59 -13.12 2.22 -12.95
C PHE A 59 -13.98 2.87 -14.04
N THR A 60 -14.52 4.05 -13.77
CA THR A 60 -15.38 4.80 -14.70
C THR A 60 -14.68 5.05 -16.03
N LYS A 61 -13.41 5.49 -15.99
CA LYS A 61 -12.61 5.75 -17.19
C LYS A 61 -12.40 4.50 -18.04
N LEU A 62 -12.08 3.37 -17.41
CA LEU A 62 -11.86 2.10 -18.11
C LEU A 62 -13.17 1.51 -18.65
N MET A 63 -14.29 1.70 -17.94
CA MET A 63 -15.61 1.29 -18.45
C MET A 63 -16.00 2.08 -19.70
N TYR A 64 -15.76 3.40 -19.74
CA TYR A 64 -15.99 4.21 -20.95
C TYR A 64 -15.10 3.79 -22.13
N LEU A 65 -13.90 3.28 -21.85
CA LEU A 65 -12.99 2.73 -22.87
C LEU A 65 -13.34 1.29 -23.28
N GLY A 66 -14.46 0.73 -22.79
CA GLY A 66 -14.94 -0.60 -23.16
C GLY A 66 -14.22 -1.76 -22.48
N ALA A 67 -13.51 -1.52 -21.36
CA ALA A 67 -12.87 -2.60 -20.62
C ALA A 67 -13.90 -3.52 -19.96
N SER A 68 -13.63 -4.84 -19.94
CA SER A 68 -14.47 -5.80 -19.22
C SER A 68 -14.35 -5.63 -17.70
N LYS A 69 -15.48 -5.58 -16.98
CA LYS A 69 -15.53 -5.56 -15.50
C LYS A 69 -14.73 -6.72 -14.89
N LYS A 70 -14.84 -7.93 -15.45
CA LYS A 70 -14.08 -9.10 -14.97
C LYS A 70 -12.56 -8.86 -15.05
N ASN A 71 -12.09 -8.35 -16.20
CA ASN A 71 -10.67 -8.08 -16.39
C ASN A 71 -10.19 -6.94 -15.48
N TYR A 72 -11.03 -5.94 -15.25
CA TYR A 72 -10.75 -4.85 -14.30
C TYR A 72 -10.55 -5.39 -12.87
N PHE A 73 -11.47 -6.18 -12.33
CA PHE A 73 -11.33 -6.71 -10.97
C PHE A 73 -10.12 -7.62 -10.80
N ILE A 74 -9.81 -8.47 -11.79
CA ILE A 74 -8.59 -9.30 -11.77
C ILE A 74 -7.33 -8.41 -11.81
N ALA A 75 -7.34 -7.35 -12.62
CA ALA A 75 -6.24 -6.39 -12.68
C ALA A 75 -6.07 -5.63 -11.35
N CYS A 76 -7.15 -5.19 -10.71
CA CYS A 76 -7.11 -4.58 -9.38
C CYS A 76 -6.47 -5.51 -8.35
N LEU A 77 -6.92 -6.76 -8.28
CA LEU A 77 -6.36 -7.74 -7.35
C LEU A 77 -4.86 -7.98 -7.61
N THR A 78 -4.46 -8.08 -8.88
CA THR A 78 -3.05 -8.23 -9.26
C THR A 78 -2.21 -7.01 -8.84
N SER A 79 -2.72 -5.80 -9.10
CA SER A 79 -2.08 -4.55 -8.70
C SER A 79 -1.95 -4.41 -7.18
N TYR A 80 -2.97 -4.80 -6.42
CA TYR A 80 -2.93 -4.79 -4.95
C TYR A 80 -1.91 -5.79 -4.40
N GLY A 81 -1.84 -6.99 -4.97
CA GLY A 81 -0.81 -7.96 -4.59
C GLY A 81 0.60 -7.41 -4.82
N PHE A 82 0.84 -6.82 -5.99
CA PHE A 82 2.13 -6.19 -6.31
C PHE A 82 2.46 -5.02 -5.38
N LEU A 83 1.51 -4.11 -5.14
CA LEU A 83 1.71 -2.96 -4.26
C LEU A 83 1.92 -3.38 -2.80
N ALA A 84 1.14 -4.34 -2.29
CA ALA A 84 1.30 -4.86 -0.94
C ALA A 84 2.69 -5.45 -0.73
N PHE A 85 3.19 -6.21 -1.72
CA PHE A 85 4.54 -6.76 -1.70
C PHE A 85 5.60 -5.65 -1.65
N CYS A 86 5.53 -4.66 -2.55
CA CYS A 86 6.47 -3.55 -2.58
C CYS A 86 6.45 -2.71 -1.30
N ILE A 87 5.26 -2.36 -0.78
CA ILE A 87 5.10 -1.58 0.45
C ILE A 87 5.65 -2.35 1.64
N SER A 88 5.35 -3.65 1.74
CA SER A 88 5.88 -4.48 2.81
C SER A 88 7.39 -4.58 2.75
N LEU A 89 7.97 -4.85 1.58
CA LEU A 89 9.42 -4.92 1.40
C LEU A 89 10.10 -3.62 1.82
N VAL A 90 9.56 -2.47 1.41
CA VAL A 90 10.11 -1.15 1.76
C VAL A 90 9.98 -0.89 3.27
N ASN A 91 8.83 -1.15 3.89
CA ASN A 91 8.67 -0.98 5.35
C ASN A 91 9.62 -1.87 6.14
N THR A 92 9.76 -3.14 5.74
CA THR A 92 10.69 -4.08 6.39
C THR A 92 12.14 -3.64 6.20
N ALA A 93 12.51 -3.12 5.02
CA ALA A 93 13.84 -2.57 4.78
C ALA A 93 14.11 -1.32 5.65
N ILE A 94 13.15 -0.40 5.77
CA ILE A 94 13.26 0.77 6.65
C ILE A 94 13.43 0.33 8.10
N HIS A 95 12.65 -0.66 8.55
CA HIS A 95 12.74 -1.19 9.90
C HIS A 95 14.10 -1.82 10.22
N LEU A 96 14.75 -2.46 9.25
CA LEU A 96 16.05 -3.09 9.47
C LEU A 96 17.23 -2.14 9.28
N LEU A 97 17.11 -1.17 8.38
CA LEU A 97 18.24 -0.35 7.93
C LEU A 97 18.22 1.08 8.49
N ILE A 98 17.05 1.63 8.80
CA ILE A 98 16.89 3.04 9.17
C ILE A 98 16.43 3.17 10.62
N ASP A 99 15.41 2.42 11.06
CA ASP A 99 14.89 2.49 12.43
C ASP A 99 16.02 2.29 13.50
N PRO A 100 17.00 1.39 13.33
CA PRO A 100 18.08 1.19 14.32
C PRO A 100 19.14 2.30 14.34
N VAL A 101 19.19 3.16 13.31
CA VAL A 101 20.14 4.28 13.23
C VAL A 101 19.76 5.38 14.24
N TYR A 102 18.49 5.45 14.62
CA TYR A 102 18.00 6.36 15.66
C TYR A 102 18.50 5.89 17.04
N SER A 103 19.69 6.37 17.42
CA SER A 103 20.43 5.87 18.58
C SER A 103 19.83 6.23 19.96
N ALA A 104 18.77 7.04 20.04
CA ALA A 104 18.26 7.59 21.30
C ALA A 104 16.73 7.63 21.44
N GLN A 105 15.96 7.09 20.47
CA GLN A 105 14.50 7.25 20.42
C GLN A 105 13.81 5.89 20.31
N THR A 106 12.71 5.71 21.04
CA THR A 106 11.87 4.51 20.88
C THR A 106 11.13 4.63 19.56
N VAL A 107 11.52 3.86 18.55
CA VAL A 107 10.88 3.87 17.23
C VAL A 107 9.71 2.87 17.20
N ILE A 108 8.50 3.36 16.98
CA ILE A 108 7.30 2.53 16.87
C ILE A 108 7.09 2.14 15.41
N ASN A 109 7.29 0.86 15.09
CA ASN A 109 6.87 0.27 13.82
C ASN A 109 5.57 -0.53 14.02
N MET A 110 4.65 -0.44 13.05
CA MET A 110 3.38 -1.18 13.12
C MET A 110 3.59 -2.70 13.12
N MET A 111 4.68 -3.20 12.53
CA MET A 111 5.03 -4.62 12.60
C MET A 111 5.27 -5.08 14.05
N ASP A 112 5.88 -4.23 14.88
CA ASP A 112 6.13 -4.52 16.30
C ASP A 112 4.86 -4.38 17.14
N VAL A 113 4.03 -3.36 16.84
CA VAL A 113 2.72 -3.18 17.49
C VAL A 113 1.83 -4.40 17.26
N CYS A 114 1.88 -4.99 16.06
CA CYS A 114 1.17 -6.22 15.74
C CYS A 114 1.88 -7.50 16.20
N LYS A 115 3.05 -7.39 16.84
CA LYS A 115 3.90 -8.51 17.29
C LYS A 115 4.31 -9.47 16.18
N TRP A 116 4.35 -9.01 14.94
CA TRP A 116 4.72 -9.85 13.80
C TRP A 116 6.20 -10.19 13.80
N THR A 117 7.03 -9.28 14.29
CA THR A 117 8.49 -9.44 14.39
C THR A 117 8.90 -10.58 15.32
N GLU A 118 8.04 -11.00 16.27
CA GLU A 118 8.26 -12.19 17.12
C GLU A 118 8.34 -13.51 16.31
N ASN A 119 7.71 -13.57 15.13
CA ASN A 119 7.75 -14.73 14.24
C ASN A 119 8.98 -14.74 13.30
N GLY A 120 9.86 -13.75 13.43
CA GLY A 120 10.99 -13.51 12.54
C GLY A 120 10.66 -12.54 11.40
N MET A 121 11.66 -11.75 10.99
CA MET A 121 11.48 -10.61 10.07
C MET A 121 10.90 -10.97 8.70
N ILE A 122 11.28 -12.12 8.13
CA ILE A 122 10.74 -12.56 6.84
C ILE A 122 9.26 -12.88 6.96
N VAL A 123 8.87 -13.57 8.04
CA VAL A 123 7.47 -13.89 8.33
C VAL A 123 6.68 -12.62 8.62
N ALA A 124 7.27 -11.66 9.34
CA ALA A 124 6.65 -10.37 9.62
C ALA A 124 6.36 -9.58 8.34
N GLY A 125 7.29 -9.56 7.38
CA GLY A 125 7.07 -9.00 6.05
C GLY A 125 5.92 -9.70 5.31
N LEU A 126 5.89 -11.03 5.30
CA LEU A 126 4.78 -11.77 4.68
C LEU A 126 3.42 -11.47 5.36
N GLN A 127 3.39 -11.42 6.70
CA GLN A 127 2.20 -11.08 7.48
C GLN A 127 1.71 -9.66 7.13
N GLN A 128 2.63 -8.69 7.07
CA GLN A 128 2.31 -7.33 6.63
C GLN A 128 1.79 -7.29 5.20
N MET A 129 2.40 -8.00 4.25
CA MET A 129 1.94 -8.05 2.87
C MET A 129 0.50 -8.54 2.78
N PHE A 130 0.16 -9.65 3.44
CA PHE A 130 -1.21 -10.18 3.43
C PHE A 130 -2.20 -9.26 4.14
N PHE A 131 -1.80 -8.65 5.24
CA PHE A 131 -2.61 -7.66 5.94
C PHE A 131 -2.94 -6.47 5.03
N LEU A 132 -1.95 -5.88 4.36
CA LEU A 132 -2.14 -4.75 3.45
C LEU A 132 -2.98 -5.12 2.22
N LEU A 133 -2.79 -6.33 1.67
CA LEU A 133 -3.63 -6.84 0.59
C LEU A 133 -5.10 -6.93 1.03
N LEU A 134 -5.35 -7.48 2.22
CA LEU A 134 -6.70 -7.60 2.75
C LEU A 134 -7.33 -6.22 2.98
N VAL A 135 -6.58 -5.26 3.54
CA VAL A 135 -7.04 -3.87 3.72
C VAL A 135 -7.40 -3.25 2.37
N MET A 136 -6.57 -3.39 1.34
CA MET A 136 -6.86 -2.87 0.00
C MET A 136 -8.12 -3.49 -0.63
N VAL A 137 -8.29 -4.80 -0.50
CA VAL A 137 -9.47 -5.51 -1.00
C VAL A 137 -10.72 -5.06 -0.23
N PHE A 138 -10.63 -4.97 1.10
CA PHE A 138 -11.71 -4.49 1.95
C PHE A 138 -12.13 -3.06 1.55
N LEU A 139 -11.18 -2.15 1.43
CA LEU A 139 -11.44 -0.78 0.99
C LEU A 139 -12.05 -0.74 -0.42
N HIS A 140 -11.53 -1.51 -1.36
CA HIS A 140 -12.09 -1.57 -2.71
C HIS A 140 -13.57 -1.96 -2.70
N VAL A 141 -13.92 -3.01 -1.95
CA VAL A 141 -15.31 -3.48 -1.83
C VAL A 141 -16.18 -2.42 -1.14
N LEU A 142 -15.71 -1.85 -0.03
CA LEU A 142 -16.41 -0.81 0.71
C LEU A 142 -16.71 0.41 -0.17
N LEU A 143 -15.72 0.87 -0.92
CA LEU A 143 -15.86 2.02 -1.82
C LEU A 143 -16.74 1.71 -3.03
N SER A 144 -16.79 0.45 -3.47
CA SER A 144 -17.66 0.01 -4.58
C SER A 144 -19.13 -0.13 -4.17
N MET A 145 -19.43 -0.16 -2.87
CA MET A 145 -20.81 -0.25 -2.35
C MET A 145 -21.51 1.10 -2.25
N GLN A 146 -20.84 2.21 -2.58
CA GLN A 146 -21.47 3.52 -2.51
C GLN A 146 -22.62 3.62 -3.52
N PRO A 147 -23.80 4.13 -3.11
CA PRO A 147 -25.01 4.15 -3.94
C PRO A 147 -24.96 5.14 -5.12
N HIS A 148 -23.84 5.84 -5.32
CA HIS A 148 -23.66 6.90 -6.30
C HIS A 148 -22.35 6.73 -7.06
#